data_AF-A0A535MMW4-F1
#
_entry.id   AF-A0A535MMW4-F1
#
_cell.length_a   1.000
_cell.length_b   1.000
_cell.length_c   1.000
_cell.angle_alpha   90.00
_cell.angle_beta   90.00
_cell.angle_gamma   90.00
#
_symmetry.space_group_name_H-M   'P 1'
#
loop_
_entity.id
_entity.type
_entity.pdbx_description
1 polymer ?
#
loop_
_entity_poly.entity_id
_entity_poly.type
_entity_poly.pdbx_seq_one_letter_code
_entity_poly.pdbx_strand_id
1 'polypeptide(L)'
;MLAAFAQTGGVCLSGGAPPGYAPLGRDGAEFKALMFHDADPSVEGEATRLRNPDPCGDDGSIPAGIFLDSQQVPSIQVPVLLVFGDKDAIFPPPALERQKGMYTGSKDVMGITIPNTGHALSLERSAPFTRDAVSSWLCQRSFC
;
A
#
# COMPACT_ATOMS: atom_id res chain seq x y z
N MET A 1 -3.13 4.01 8.86
CA MET A 1 -2.45 4.98 7.99
C MET A 1 -1.50 5.91 8.74
N LEU A 2 -1.94 6.98 9.43
CA LEU A 2 -1.01 7.97 10.05
C LEU A 2 -0.03 7.40 11.09
N ALA A 3 -0.44 6.36 11.84
CA ALA A 3 0.44 5.76 12.86
C ALA A 3 1.67 5.04 12.28
N ALA A 4 1.55 4.43 11.09
CA ALA A 4 2.64 3.70 10.43
C ALA A 4 3.81 4.63 10.03
N PHE A 5 3.52 5.91 9.78
CA PHE A 5 4.49 6.92 9.37
C PHE A 5 4.90 7.86 10.51
N ALA A 6 4.34 7.72 11.71
CA ALA A 6 4.63 8.65 12.80
C ALA A 6 6.11 8.63 13.21
N GLN A 7 6.74 7.46 13.15
CA GLN A 7 8.18 7.31 13.44
C GLN A 7 9.05 7.83 12.31
N THR A 8 8.74 7.46 11.06
CA THR A 8 9.45 7.96 9.86
C THR A 8 9.41 9.49 9.82
N GLY A 9 8.21 10.07 10.03
CA GLY A 9 8.02 11.52 10.14
C GLY A 9 8.82 12.14 11.30
N GLY A 10 8.90 11.48 12.46
CA GLY A 10 9.74 11.93 13.57
C GLY A 10 11.23 11.98 13.24
N VAL A 11 11.74 10.97 12.51
CA VAL A 11 13.13 10.95 12.01
C VAL A 11 13.35 12.04 10.96
N CYS A 12 12.36 12.29 10.10
CA CYS A 12 12.45 13.35 9.11
C CYS A 12 12.43 14.76 9.70
N LEU A 13 11.62 15.00 10.74
CA LEU A 13 11.59 16.26 11.47
C LEU A 13 12.91 16.58 12.18
N SER A 14 13.71 15.56 12.52
CA SER A 14 15.06 15.74 13.10
C SER A 14 16.18 15.80 12.06
N GLY A 15 15.85 15.84 10.76
CA GLY A 15 16.80 15.99 9.66
C GLY A 15 17.17 14.71 8.91
N GLY A 16 16.60 13.56 9.28
CA GLY A 16 16.84 12.26 8.64
C GLY A 16 18.06 11.51 9.16
N ALA A 17 18.06 10.19 8.98
CA ALA A 17 19.19 9.30 9.23
C ALA A 17 19.21 8.17 8.17
N PRO A 18 19.98 8.31 7.07
CA PRO A 18 20.94 9.39 6.75
C PRO A 18 20.27 10.75 6.45
N PRO A 19 21.02 11.88 6.41
CA PRO A 19 20.42 13.21 6.24
C PRO A 19 19.48 13.30 5.05
N GLY A 20 18.26 13.77 5.29
CA GLY A 20 17.20 13.87 4.29
C GLY A 20 16.45 12.57 3.98
N TYR A 21 16.73 11.48 4.69
CA TYR A 21 16.08 10.18 4.50
C TYR A 21 15.65 9.55 5.84
N ALA A 22 14.61 8.72 5.81
CA ALA A 22 14.19 7.94 6.96
C ALA A 22 13.68 6.57 6.52
N PRO A 23 13.96 5.49 7.28
CA PRO A 23 13.43 4.18 6.95
C PRO A 23 11.96 4.04 7.33
N LEU A 24 11.18 3.33 6.52
CA LEU A 24 9.83 2.91 6.90
C LEU A 24 9.87 1.95 8.10
N GLY A 25 9.38 2.43 9.26
CA GLY A 25 9.44 1.73 10.54
C GLY A 25 10.82 1.86 11.24
N ARG A 26 10.86 1.80 12.57
CA ARG A 26 12.11 1.93 13.36
C ARG A 26 13.18 0.92 12.98
N ASP A 27 12.79 -0.32 12.78
CA ASP A 27 13.70 -1.43 12.55
C ASP A 27 13.10 -2.45 11.57
N GLY A 28 13.85 -3.52 11.29
CA GLY A 28 13.39 -4.58 10.40
C GLY A 28 12.17 -5.33 10.92
N ALA A 29 11.97 -5.43 12.23
CA ALA A 29 10.80 -6.11 12.79
C ALA A 29 9.53 -5.27 12.57
N GLU A 30 9.62 -3.96 12.79
CA GLU A 30 8.51 -3.04 12.51
C GLU A 30 8.21 -2.93 11.01
N PHE A 31 9.24 -2.86 10.17
CA PHE A 31 9.05 -2.92 8.71
C PHE A 31 8.28 -4.19 8.30
N LYS A 32 8.67 -5.36 8.82
CA LYS A 32 7.95 -6.60 8.51
C LYS A 32 6.51 -6.56 8.98
N ALA A 33 6.26 -6.08 10.20
CA ALA A 33 4.91 -5.97 10.74
C ALA A 33 4.01 -5.00 9.97
N LEU A 34 4.60 -3.99 9.31
CA LEU A 34 3.88 -3.07 8.43
C LEU A 34 3.61 -3.68 7.05
N MET A 35 4.59 -4.38 6.48
CA MET A 35 4.57 -4.83 5.09
C MET A 35 3.92 -6.20 4.88
N PHE A 36 4.11 -7.15 5.79
CA PHE A 36 3.81 -8.56 5.58
C PHE A 36 2.85 -9.14 6.63
N HIS A 37 2.09 -10.15 6.22
CA HIS A 37 1.31 -11.00 7.10
C HIS A 37 1.70 -12.48 7.02
N ASP A 38 1.80 -13.04 5.81
CA ASP A 38 2.07 -14.47 5.57
C ASP A 38 2.98 -14.64 4.34
N ALA A 39 3.99 -13.77 4.21
CA ALA A 39 5.00 -13.93 3.18
C ALA A 39 5.91 -15.13 3.53
N ASP A 40 6.63 -15.64 2.52
CA ASP A 40 7.64 -16.66 2.83
C ASP A 40 8.73 -16.06 3.73
N PRO A 41 9.15 -16.73 4.83
CA PRO A 41 10.16 -16.18 5.72
C PRO A 41 11.47 -15.81 5.02
N SER A 42 11.82 -16.50 3.92
CA SER A 42 12.98 -16.15 3.09
C SER A 42 12.78 -14.84 2.33
N VAL A 43 11.56 -14.59 1.82
CA VAL A 43 11.17 -13.35 1.15
C VAL A 43 11.12 -12.19 2.13
N GLU A 44 10.51 -12.38 3.31
CA GLU A 44 10.51 -11.37 4.37
C GLU A 44 11.92 -10.99 4.80
N GLY A 45 12.76 -12.00 5.02
CA GLY A 45 14.16 -11.80 5.42
C GLY A 45 14.93 -10.99 4.40
N GLU A 46 14.81 -11.34 3.11
CA GLU A 46 15.52 -10.64 2.04
C GLU A 46 14.96 -9.23 1.80
N ALA A 47 13.63 -9.06 1.78
CA ALA A 47 13.01 -7.74 1.65
C ALA A 47 13.40 -6.81 2.81
N THR A 48 13.48 -7.34 4.03
CA THR A 48 13.94 -6.58 5.21
C THR A 48 15.41 -6.20 5.09
N ARG A 49 16.25 -7.11 4.57
CA ARG A 49 17.68 -6.87 4.35
C ARG A 49 17.92 -5.81 3.26
N LEU A 50 17.08 -5.79 2.24
CA LEU A 50 17.14 -4.85 1.11
C LEU A 50 16.40 -3.53 1.37
N ARG A 51 15.74 -3.37 2.53
CA ARG A 51 15.03 -2.15 2.91
C ARG A 51 15.95 -0.93 2.84
N ASN A 52 15.66 -0.01 1.93
CA ASN A 52 16.31 1.29 1.83
C ASN A 52 15.50 2.35 2.61
N PRO A 53 16.15 3.44 3.04
CA PRO A 53 15.42 4.59 3.57
C PRO A 53 14.78 5.40 2.44
N ASP A 54 13.65 6.02 2.76
CA ASP A 54 12.87 6.86 1.84
C ASP A 54 13.24 8.35 2.03
N PRO A 55 13.19 9.18 0.99
CA PRO A 55 13.41 10.61 1.12
C PRO A 55 12.38 11.25 2.07
N CYS A 56 12.83 12.09 2.99
CA CYS A 56 11.94 12.83 3.88
C CYS A 56 11.01 13.81 3.16
N GLY A 57 11.33 14.17 1.91
CA GLY A 57 10.42 14.92 1.03
C GLY A 57 9.16 14.14 0.69
N ASP A 58 9.25 12.80 0.59
CA ASP A 58 8.10 11.94 0.30
C ASP A 58 7.14 11.96 1.50
N ASP A 59 7.65 11.68 2.70
CA ASP A 59 6.92 11.77 3.97
C ASP A 59 6.23 13.12 4.17
N GLY A 60 6.93 14.22 3.87
CA GLY A 60 6.37 15.57 3.95
C GLY A 60 5.29 15.86 2.91
N SER A 61 5.35 15.20 1.75
CA SER A 61 4.41 15.41 0.63
C SER A 61 3.14 14.54 0.72
N ILE A 62 3.21 13.37 1.37
CA ILE A 62 2.09 12.41 1.48
C ILE A 62 0.79 13.06 1.96
N PRO A 63 0.74 13.86 3.06
CA PRO A 63 -0.53 14.44 3.53
C PRO A 63 -1.19 15.37 2.51
N ALA A 64 -0.40 16.21 1.83
CA ALA A 64 -0.90 17.10 0.79
C ALA A 64 -1.34 16.30 -0.45
N GLY A 65 -0.59 15.26 -0.81
CA GLY A 65 -0.96 14.32 -1.87
C GLY A 65 -2.30 13.64 -1.62
N ILE A 66 -2.49 13.03 -0.45
CA ILE A 66 -3.77 12.40 -0.05
C ILE A 66 -4.92 13.40 -0.12
N PHE A 67 -4.72 14.62 0.37
CA PHE A 67 -5.75 15.64 0.31
C PHE A 67 -6.12 15.96 -1.13
N LEU A 68 -5.15 16.23 -2.00
CA LEU A 68 -5.38 16.53 -3.41
C LEU A 68 -6.03 15.35 -4.15
N ASP A 69 -5.52 14.14 -3.95
CA ASP A 69 -6.05 12.90 -4.54
C ASP A 69 -7.51 12.70 -4.13
N SER A 70 -7.88 12.96 -2.87
CA SER A 70 -9.27 12.82 -2.41
C SER A 70 -10.25 13.72 -3.17
N GLN A 71 -9.78 14.86 -3.70
CA GLN A 71 -10.58 15.77 -4.52
C GLN A 71 -10.62 15.34 -5.99
N GLN A 72 -9.61 14.62 -6.47
CA GLN A 72 -9.46 14.24 -7.89
C GLN A 72 -9.94 12.83 -8.21
N VAL A 73 -9.95 11.90 -7.24
CA VAL A 73 -10.48 10.54 -7.44
C VAL A 73 -11.89 10.52 -8.05
N PRO A 74 -12.84 11.41 -7.66
CA PRO A 74 -14.14 11.54 -8.33
C PRO A 74 -14.10 11.84 -9.83
N SER A 75 -12.99 12.36 -10.38
CA SER A 75 -12.85 12.68 -11.81
C SER A 75 -12.51 11.46 -12.69
N ILE A 76 -12.14 10.33 -12.07
CA ILE A 76 -11.77 9.09 -12.76
C ILE A 76 -13.03 8.45 -13.33
N GLN A 77 -13.13 8.37 -14.66
CA GLN A 77 -14.31 7.88 -15.39
C GLN A 77 -14.13 6.50 -16.02
N VAL A 78 -12.91 5.94 -15.95
CA VAL A 78 -12.58 4.62 -16.48
C VAL A 78 -12.88 3.51 -15.46
N PRO A 79 -13.00 2.24 -15.87
CA PRO A 79 -13.11 1.12 -14.93
C PRO A 79 -11.94 1.07 -13.93
N VAL A 80 -12.22 0.70 -12.69
CA VAL A 80 -11.24 0.64 -11.59
C VAL A 80 -11.28 -0.71 -10.91
N LEU A 81 -10.08 -1.26 -10.63
CA LEU A 81 -9.89 -2.37 -9.71
C LEU A 81 -9.14 -1.89 -8.48
N LEU A 82 -9.66 -2.22 -7.29
CA LEU A 82 -8.97 -2.09 -6.02
C LEU A 82 -8.70 -3.48 -5.47
N VAL A 83 -7.45 -3.75 -5.08
CA VAL A 83 -7.04 -5.02 -4.45
C VAL A 83 -6.36 -4.71 -3.12
N PHE A 84 -6.85 -5.32 -2.05
CA PHE A 84 -6.36 -5.12 -0.68
C PHE A 84 -6.13 -6.46 0.00
N GLY A 85 -5.21 -6.51 0.96
CA GLY A 85 -5.09 -7.63 1.89
C GLY A 85 -6.01 -7.43 3.10
N ASP A 86 -6.63 -8.50 3.63
CA ASP A 86 -7.47 -8.39 4.83
C ASP A 86 -6.67 -8.16 6.13
N LYS A 87 -5.34 -8.30 6.08
CA LYS A 87 -4.39 -8.08 7.18
C LYS A 87 -3.43 -6.92 6.90
N ASP A 88 -3.76 -6.02 5.98
CA ASP A 88 -2.94 -4.84 5.70
C ASP A 88 -2.84 -3.95 6.95
N ALA A 89 -1.63 -3.81 7.50
CA ALA A 89 -1.37 -3.00 8.70
C ALA A 89 -1.34 -1.49 8.41
N ILE A 90 -1.09 -1.09 7.17
CA ILE A 90 -1.04 0.32 6.74
C ILE A 90 -2.45 0.82 6.43
N PHE A 91 -3.22 0.01 5.68
CA PHE A 91 -4.59 0.24 5.25
C PHE A 91 -5.55 -0.85 5.72
N PRO A 92 -5.79 -0.98 7.04
CA PRO A 92 -6.64 -2.04 7.57
C PRO A 92 -8.10 -1.87 7.13
N PRO A 93 -8.88 -2.98 7.09
CA PRO A 93 -10.32 -2.89 6.90
C PRO A 93 -10.98 -1.85 7.82
N PRO A 94 -11.99 -1.10 7.35
CA PRO A 94 -12.62 -1.18 6.02
C PRO A 94 -12.00 -0.22 4.97
N ALA A 95 -10.67 -0.15 4.83
CA ALA A 95 -10.00 0.75 3.87
C ALA A 95 -10.47 0.58 2.42
N LEU A 96 -10.62 -0.66 1.94
CA LEU A 96 -11.10 -0.94 0.58
C LEU A 96 -12.46 -0.30 0.32
N GLU A 97 -13.43 -0.46 1.21
CA GLU A 97 -14.77 0.10 1.02
C GLU A 97 -14.77 1.63 1.07
N ARG A 98 -13.94 2.22 1.95
CA ARG A 98 -13.76 3.67 1.98
C ARG A 98 -13.20 4.20 0.66
N GLN A 99 -12.13 3.59 0.15
CA GLN A 99 -11.51 4.04 -1.10
C GLN A 99 -12.41 3.76 -2.30
N LYS A 100 -13.10 2.61 -2.34
CA LYS A 100 -14.10 2.28 -3.37
C LYS A 100 -15.19 3.34 -3.45
N GLY A 101 -15.69 3.82 -2.30
CA GLY A 101 -16.70 4.88 -2.23
C GLY A 101 -16.25 6.25 -2.76
N MET A 102 -14.95 6.47 -2.96
CA MET A 102 -14.41 7.74 -3.49
C MET A 102 -14.47 7.81 -5.02
N TYR A 103 -14.50 6.68 -5.73
CA TYR A 103 -14.52 6.61 -7.20
C TYR A 103 -15.90 6.90 -7.80
N THR A 104 -16.53 8.02 -7.42
CA THR A 104 -17.90 8.37 -7.80
C THR A 104 -18.08 8.72 -9.28
N GLY A 105 -17.00 9.06 -10.00
CA GLY A 105 -17.01 9.30 -11.44
C GLY A 105 -16.98 8.04 -12.30
N SER A 106 -16.55 6.90 -11.75
CA SER A 106 -16.48 5.64 -12.48
C SER A 106 -17.78 4.87 -12.34
N LYS A 107 -18.27 4.30 -13.45
CA LYS A 107 -19.47 3.47 -13.46
C LYS A 107 -19.17 2.00 -13.17
N ASP A 108 -17.89 1.64 -13.00
CA ASP A 108 -17.42 0.28 -12.88
C ASP A 108 -16.22 0.22 -11.92
N VAL A 109 -16.50 -0.02 -10.64
CA VAL A 109 -15.50 -0.09 -9.58
C VAL A 109 -15.61 -1.44 -8.90
N MET A 110 -14.59 -2.28 -9.09
CA MET A 110 -14.47 -3.58 -8.45
C MET A 110 -13.49 -3.49 -7.28
N GLY A 111 -13.86 -4.08 -6.14
CA GLY A 111 -12.98 -4.22 -4.99
C GLY A 111 -12.81 -5.70 -4.66
N ILE A 112 -11.57 -6.13 -4.45
CA ILE A 112 -11.22 -7.50 -4.06
C ILE A 112 -10.36 -7.43 -2.80
N THR A 113 -10.75 -8.19 -1.78
CA THR A 113 -9.94 -8.42 -0.59
C THR A 113 -9.33 -9.82 -0.68
N ILE A 114 -8.00 -9.92 -0.61
CA ILE A 114 -7.28 -11.19 -0.58
C ILE A 114 -7.13 -11.62 0.88
N PRO A 115 -7.62 -12.81 1.27
CA PRO A 115 -7.54 -13.29 2.64
C PRO A 115 -6.10 -13.63 3.04
N ASN A 116 -5.80 -13.56 4.33
CA ASN A 116 -4.50 -13.87 4.93
C ASN A 116 -3.34 -13.10 4.27
N THR A 117 -3.56 -11.83 3.93
CA THR A 117 -2.62 -11.04 3.12
C THR A 117 -2.39 -9.67 3.73
N GLY A 118 -1.13 -9.25 3.85
CA GLY A 118 -0.71 -7.94 4.34
C GLY A 118 -0.65 -6.89 3.22
N HIS A 119 0.22 -5.90 3.39
CA HIS A 119 0.32 -4.75 2.50
C HIS A 119 1.04 -5.08 1.19
N ALA A 120 2.10 -5.89 1.25
CA ALA A 120 2.96 -6.21 0.12
C ALA A 120 2.38 -7.32 -0.78
N LEU A 121 1.20 -7.10 -1.37
CA LEU A 121 0.39 -8.09 -2.11
C LEU A 121 1.16 -8.97 -3.13
N SER A 122 2.23 -8.44 -3.72
CA SER A 122 3.05 -9.12 -4.74
C SER A 122 4.15 -10.01 -4.16
N LEU A 123 4.46 -9.88 -2.87
CA LEU A 123 5.50 -10.59 -2.13
C LEU A 123 4.92 -11.58 -1.10
N GLU A 124 3.65 -11.43 -0.76
CA GLU A 124 2.90 -12.35 0.08
C GLU A 124 2.79 -13.74 -0.57
N ARG A 125 2.59 -14.80 0.23
CA ARG A 125 2.37 -16.15 -0.30
C ARG A 125 1.13 -16.23 -1.20
N SER A 126 0.15 -15.35 -0.95
CA SER A 126 -1.06 -15.16 -1.75
C SER A 126 -0.85 -14.40 -3.06
N ALA A 127 0.38 -14.00 -3.41
CA ALA A 127 0.65 -13.24 -4.63
C ALA A 127 0.10 -13.86 -5.93
N PRO A 128 0.02 -15.20 -6.12
CA PRO A 128 -0.71 -15.77 -7.26
C PRO A 128 -2.17 -15.31 -7.34
N PHE A 129 -2.89 -15.19 -6.21
CA PHE A 129 -4.27 -14.68 -6.20
C PHE A 129 -4.36 -13.21 -6.58
N THR A 130 -3.40 -12.38 -6.15
CA THR A 130 -3.31 -10.98 -6.61
C THR A 130 -3.12 -10.92 -8.14
N ARG A 131 -2.24 -11.75 -8.69
CA ARG A 131 -1.98 -11.82 -10.14
C ARG A 131 -3.22 -12.28 -10.90
N ASP A 132 -3.88 -13.33 -10.43
CA ASP A 132 -5.09 -13.87 -11.04
C ASP A 132 -6.24 -12.87 -10.99
N ALA A 133 -6.39 -12.12 -9.89
CA ALA A 133 -7.39 -11.06 -9.76
C ALA A 133 -7.19 -9.94 -10.79
N VAL A 134 -5.95 -9.44 -10.93
CA VAL A 134 -5.60 -8.42 -11.92
C VAL A 134 -5.78 -8.95 -13.34
N SER A 135 -5.25 -10.13 -13.64
CA SER A 135 -5.36 -10.73 -14.97
C SER A 135 -6.82 -10.98 -15.36
N SER A 136 -7.64 -11.54 -14.46
CA SER A 136 -9.05 -11.80 -14.73
C SER A 136 -9.83 -10.51 -14.98
N TRP A 137 -9.55 -9.46 -14.20
CA TRP A 137 -10.18 -8.15 -14.39
C TRP A 137 -9.82 -7.50 -15.73
N LEU A 138 -8.57 -7.66 -16.18
CA LEU A 138 -8.10 -7.23 -17.51
C LEU A 138 -8.73 -8.05 -18.63
N CYS A 139 -8.79 -9.38 -18.51
CA CYS A 139 -9.42 -10.28 -19.50
C CYS A 139 -10.92 -9.94 -19.69
N GLN A 140 -11.64 -9.66 -18.60
CA GLN A 140 -13.05 -9.23 -18.65
C GLN A 140 -13.25 -7.92 -19.44
N ARG A 141 -12.18 -7.17 -19.68
CA ARG A 141 -12.13 -5.92 -20.45
C ARG A 141 -11.34 -6.05 -21.74
N SER A 142 -11.08 -7.28 -22.20
CA SER A 142 -10.43 -7.60 -23.48
C SER A 142 -8.96 -7.15 -23.60
N PHE A 143 -8.20 -7.16 -22.50
CA PHE A 143 -6.76 -6.82 -22.47
C PHE A 143 -5.82 -8.04 -22.34
N CYS A 144 -6.20 -9.18 -22.90
CA CYS A 144 -5.47 -10.46 -22.78
C CYS A 144 -5.02 -11.03 -24.12
#